data_AF-G8YQ70-F1
#
_entry.id   AF-G8YQ70-F1
#
_cell.length_a   1.000
_cell.length_b   1.000
_cell.length_c   1.000
_cell.angle_alpha   90.00
_cell.angle_beta   90.00
_cell.angle_gamma   90.00
#
_symmetry.space_group_name_H-M   'P 1'
#
loop_
_entity.id
_entity.type
_entity.pdbx_description
1 polymer ?
#
loop_
_entity_poly.entity_id
_entity_poly.type
_entity_poly.pdbx_seq_one_letter_code
_entity_poly.pdbx_strand_id
1 'polypeptide(L)'
;MLDISPYQLVIASLLVILFKQIVGKVGKEVLEENGWWLYTTVGYRLGDAKLKELGNKRAELAKIDRERKSISAQDEYARWTKLNRKFDKLSGETEKLVESQKGKKAQLGRILGLVLFATTSLPIWVFRIWFRKAVLFYFPAGTLPYALEYVLALPFVPTGGVGLTVWMFACNSVISSLIFMVSFPFQASVPPIRPTDEKEDKTKPAKPATPAS
;
A
#
# COMPACT_ATOMS: atom_id res chain seq x y z
N MET A 1 3.75 33.62 -21.49
CA MET A 1 4.68 32.97 -20.54
C MET A 1 4.18 33.32 -19.15
N LEU A 2 3.96 32.35 -18.27
CA LEU A 2 3.48 32.65 -16.91
C LEU A 2 4.58 33.43 -16.18
N ASP A 3 4.32 34.67 -15.79
CA ASP A 3 5.20 35.49 -14.95
C ASP A 3 5.20 34.93 -13.52
N ILE A 4 5.86 33.78 -13.35
CA ILE A 4 6.01 33.12 -12.07
C ILE A 4 7.29 33.63 -11.43
N SER A 5 7.11 34.34 -10.33
CA SER A 5 8.20 34.80 -9.48
C SER A 5 8.96 33.63 -8.81
N PRO A 6 10.24 33.81 -8.45
CA PRO A 6 11.01 32.77 -7.76
C PRO A 6 10.36 32.28 -6.45
N TYR A 7 9.72 33.17 -5.67
CA TYR A 7 9.06 32.80 -4.41
C TYR A 7 7.84 31.90 -4.63
N GLN A 8 7.08 32.11 -5.72
CA GLN A 8 5.97 31.23 -6.08
C GLN A 8 6.45 29.82 -6.41
N LEU A 9 7.60 29.66 -7.05
CA LEU A 9 8.19 28.34 -7.33
C LEU A 9 8.56 27.61 -6.04
N VAL A 10 9.15 28.33 -5.08
CA VAL A 10 9.50 27.76 -3.77
C VAL A 10 8.25 27.24 -3.06
N ILE A 11 7.22 28.08 -2.93
CA ILE A 11 5.95 27.72 -2.28
C ILE A 11 5.28 26.55 -3.00
N ALA A 12 5.16 26.62 -4.33
CA ALA A 12 4.53 25.57 -5.12
C ALA A 12 5.28 24.24 -5.00
N SER A 13 6.62 24.26 -5.06
CA SER A 13 7.44 23.06 -4.91
C SER A 13 7.24 22.40 -3.54
N LEU A 14 7.14 23.21 -2.49
CA LEU A 14 6.91 22.74 -1.12
C LEU A 14 5.50 22.14 -0.97
N LEU A 15 4.47 22.77 -1.52
CA LEU A 15 3.10 22.25 -1.52
C LEU A 15 2.98 20.91 -2.26
N VAL A 16 3.62 20.77 -3.43
CA VAL A 16 3.62 19.51 -4.20
C VAL A 16 4.30 18.39 -3.41
N ILE A 17 5.42 18.68 -2.74
CA ILE A 17 6.14 17.69 -1.93
C ILE A 17 5.34 17.32 -0.67
N LEU A 18 4.74 18.29 0.01
CA LEU A 18 3.86 18.04 1.15
C LEU A 18 2.69 17.15 0.74
N PHE A 19 2.02 17.47 -0.36
CA PHE A 19 0.93 16.64 -0.89
C PHE A 19 1.38 15.21 -1.16
N LYS A 20 2.53 15.02 -1.83
CA LYS A 20 3.12 13.69 -2.08
C LYS A 20 3.37 12.94 -0.77
N GLN A 21 3.88 13.60 0.26
CA GLN A 21 4.16 12.99 1.56
C GLN A 21 2.88 12.61 2.32
N ILE A 22 1.84 13.44 2.26
CA ILE A 22 0.52 13.16 2.84
C ILE A 22 -0.09 11.92 2.16
N VAL A 23 -0.12 11.89 0.84
CA VAL A 23 -0.64 10.73 0.08
C VAL A 23 0.21 9.48 0.35
N GLY A 24 1.53 9.63 0.43
CA GLY A 24 2.45 8.55 0.78
C GLY A 24 2.16 7.94 2.15
N LYS A 25 1.78 8.76 3.15
CA LYS A 25 1.43 8.30 4.50
C LYS A 25 0.16 7.47 4.56
N VAL A 26 -0.83 7.76 3.73
CA VAL A 26 -2.06 6.95 3.70
C VAL A 26 -1.71 5.52 3.28
N GLY A 27 -0.70 5.35 2.42
CA GLY A 27 -0.23 4.04 1.99
C GLY A 27 -1.08 3.46 0.86
N LYS A 28 -0.42 2.73 -0.04
CA LYS A 28 -1.08 2.10 -1.19
C LYS A 28 -2.12 1.07 -0.74
N GLU A 29 -1.82 0.30 0.30
CA GLU A 29 -2.69 -0.76 0.82
C GLU A 29 -4.01 -0.22 1.38
N VAL A 30 -3.95 0.81 2.22
CA VAL A 30 -5.15 1.45 2.78
C VAL A 30 -6.03 2.04 1.69
N LEU A 31 -5.43 2.63 0.64
CA LEU A 31 -6.17 3.16 -0.50
C LEU A 31 -6.80 2.06 -1.36
N GLU A 32 -6.13 0.93 -1.53
CA GLU A 32 -6.67 -0.24 -2.23
C GLU A 32 -7.84 -0.87 -1.46
N GLU A 33 -7.71 -1.00 -0.14
CA GLU A 33 -8.76 -1.53 0.73
C GLU A 33 -9.98 -0.60 0.79
N ASN A 34 -9.75 0.70 1.00
CA ASN A 34 -10.82 1.70 1.01
C ASN A 34 -11.48 1.82 -0.36
N GLY A 35 -10.70 1.78 -1.44
CA GLY A 35 -11.21 1.78 -2.81
C GLY A 35 -12.06 0.55 -3.11
N TRP A 36 -11.64 -0.63 -2.64
CA TRP A 36 -12.42 -1.86 -2.76
C TRP A 36 -13.72 -1.81 -1.94
N TRP A 37 -13.64 -1.30 -0.71
CA TRP A 37 -14.82 -1.10 0.13
C TRP A 37 -15.82 -0.14 -0.52
N LEU A 38 -15.34 0.96 -1.08
CA LEU A 38 -16.18 1.92 -1.79
C LEU A 38 -16.80 1.27 -3.04
N TYR A 39 -16.01 0.56 -3.84
CA TYR A 39 -16.49 -0.14 -5.03
C TYR A 39 -17.58 -1.16 -4.70
N THR A 40 -17.39 -1.97 -3.66
CA THR A 40 -18.38 -2.98 -3.26
C THR A 40 -19.65 -2.35 -2.67
N THR A 41 -19.53 -1.28 -1.90
CA THR A 41 -20.68 -0.54 -1.35
C THR A 41 -21.49 0.15 -2.44
N VAL A 42 -20.81 0.85 -3.35
CA VAL A 42 -21.43 1.57 -4.47
C VAL A 42 -22.00 0.58 -5.48
N GLY A 43 -21.27 -0.47 -5.84
CA GLY A 43 -21.74 -1.52 -6.74
C GLY A 43 -22.95 -2.29 -6.19
N TYR A 44 -23.01 -2.51 -4.88
CA TYR A 44 -24.20 -3.08 -4.23
C TYR A 44 -25.43 -2.16 -4.36
N ARG A 45 -25.24 -0.84 -4.15
CA ARG A 45 -26.32 0.17 -4.29
C ARG A 45 -26.77 0.36 -5.75
N LEU A 46 -25.84 0.35 -6.70
CA LEU A 46 -26.10 0.45 -8.14
C LEU A 46 -26.68 -0.85 -8.75
N GLY A 47 -26.69 -1.94 -7.99
CA GLY A 47 -27.38 -3.16 -8.38
C GLY A 47 -26.56 -4.14 -9.21
N ASP A 48 -25.23 -4.15 -9.08
CA ASP A 48 -24.40 -5.18 -9.71
C ASP A 48 -24.84 -6.58 -9.25
N ALA A 49 -25.34 -7.39 -10.20
CA ALA A 49 -25.95 -8.68 -9.94
C ALA A 49 -25.01 -9.63 -9.20
N LYS A 50 -23.71 -9.62 -9.54
CA LYS A 50 -22.70 -10.51 -8.94
C LYS A 50 -22.39 -10.13 -7.48
N LEU A 51 -22.43 -8.85 -7.13
CA LEU A 51 -22.22 -8.38 -5.75
C LEU A 51 -23.43 -8.68 -4.88
N LYS A 52 -24.65 -8.50 -5.42
CA LYS A 52 -25.89 -8.88 -4.74
C LYS A 52 -25.98 -10.39 -4.51
N GLU A 53 -25.67 -11.20 -5.52
CA GLU A 53 -25.64 -12.67 -5.39
C GLU A 53 -24.67 -13.09 -4.29
N LEU A 54 -23.46 -12.53 -4.27
CA LEU A 54 -22.45 -12.83 -3.25
C LEU A 54 -22.92 -12.41 -1.84
N GLY A 55 -23.59 -11.27 -1.71
CA GLY A 55 -24.22 -10.84 -0.45
C GLY A 55 -25.31 -11.81 0.03
N ASN A 56 -26.18 -12.25 -0.88
CA ASN A 56 -27.26 -13.19 -0.59
C ASN A 56 -26.71 -14.56 -0.17
N LYS A 57 -25.75 -15.13 -0.91
CA LYS A 57 -25.13 -16.41 -0.54
C LYS A 57 -24.41 -16.35 0.80
N ARG A 58 -23.74 -15.24 1.14
CA ARG A 58 -23.15 -15.03 2.47
C ARG A 58 -24.21 -14.99 3.57
N ALA A 59 -25.35 -14.34 3.32
CA ALA A 59 -26.46 -14.31 4.28
C ALA A 59 -27.08 -15.70 4.48
N GLU A 60 -27.26 -16.47 3.41
CA GLU A 60 -27.73 -17.86 3.48
C GLU A 60 -26.74 -18.77 4.22
N LEU A 61 -25.44 -18.61 3.96
CA LEU A 61 -24.39 -19.37 4.64
C LEU A 61 -24.35 -19.07 6.14
N ALA A 62 -24.54 -17.81 6.53
CA ALA A 62 -24.68 -17.42 7.93
C ALA A 62 -25.94 -18.00 8.60
N LYS A 63 -27.06 -18.12 7.87
CA LYS A 63 -28.28 -18.78 8.37
C LYS A 63 -28.05 -20.28 8.60
N ILE A 64 -27.49 -20.98 7.60
CA ILE A 64 -27.16 -22.41 7.68
C ILE A 64 -26.16 -22.69 8.80
N ASP A 65 -25.15 -21.83 8.98
CA ASP A 65 -24.17 -21.99 10.06
C ASP A 65 -24.80 -21.86 11.44
N ARG A 66 -25.75 -20.91 11.62
CA ARG A 66 -26.52 -20.78 12.86
C ARG A 66 -27.38 -22.02 13.13
N GLU A 67 -28.10 -22.52 12.13
CA GLU A 67 -28.91 -23.73 12.26
C GLU A 67 -28.06 -24.98 12.56
N ARG A 68 -26.86 -25.07 11.96
CA ARG A 68 -25.96 -26.20 12.20
C ARG A 68 -25.43 -26.20 13.62
N LYS A 69 -25.13 -25.02 14.16
CA LYS A 69 -24.67 -24.84 15.53
C LYS A 69 -25.77 -25.05 16.57
N SER A 70 -27.06 -24.94 16.19
CA SER A 70 -28.18 -25.16 17.10
C SER A 70 -28.59 -26.63 17.24
N ILE A 71 -27.95 -27.55 16.52
CA ILE A 71 -28.32 -28.97 16.47
C ILE A 71 -27.19 -29.84 17.05
N SER A 72 -27.54 -30.84 17.87
CA SER A 72 -26.60 -31.86 18.37
C SER A 72 -26.21 -32.82 17.25
N ALA A 73 -24.91 -32.94 17.00
CA ALA A 73 -24.38 -33.81 15.94
C ALA A 73 -24.56 -35.31 16.25
N GLN A 74 -24.67 -35.68 17.53
CA GLN A 74 -24.86 -37.07 17.95
C GLN A 74 -26.32 -37.50 17.89
N ASP A 75 -27.23 -36.66 18.41
CA ASP A 75 -28.65 -37.02 18.51
C ASP A 75 -29.39 -36.83 17.18
N GLU A 76 -29.05 -35.78 16.42
CA GLU A 76 -29.70 -35.46 15.14
C GLU A 76 -28.73 -35.67 13.95
N TYR A 77 -27.90 -36.71 13.99
CA TYR A 77 -26.84 -36.96 12.99
C TYR A 77 -27.31 -36.88 11.53
N ALA A 78 -28.49 -37.42 11.21
CA ALA A 78 -29.06 -37.36 9.87
C ALA A 78 -29.36 -35.92 9.41
N ARG A 79 -29.89 -35.08 10.30
CA ARG A 79 -30.18 -33.66 10.02
C ARG A 79 -28.89 -32.86 9.97
N TRP A 80 -27.99 -33.09 10.90
CA TRP A 80 -26.66 -32.49 10.94
C TRP A 80 -25.88 -32.76 9.64
N THR A 81 -25.85 -34.02 9.17
CA THR A 81 -25.16 -34.42 7.94
C THR A 81 -25.74 -33.72 6.71
N LYS A 82 -27.07 -33.65 6.61
CA LYS A 82 -27.75 -32.93 5.51
C LYS A 82 -27.37 -31.45 5.51
N LEU A 83 -27.37 -30.81 6.68
CA LEU A 83 -27.05 -29.39 6.81
C LEU A 83 -25.57 -29.10 6.54
N ASN A 84 -24.67 -29.99 6.96
CA ASN A 84 -23.25 -29.86 6.67
C ASN A 84 -22.97 -29.97 5.15
N ARG A 85 -23.57 -30.93 4.45
CA ARG A 85 -23.44 -31.02 2.98
C ARG A 85 -23.97 -29.77 2.26
N LYS A 86 -25.06 -29.18 2.77
CA LYS A 86 -25.57 -27.90 2.24
C LYS A 86 -24.59 -26.75 2.49
N PHE A 87 -24.03 -26.68 3.69
CA PHE A 87 -22.99 -25.70 4.03
C PHE A 87 -21.77 -25.84 3.13
N ASP A 88 -21.24 -27.06 2.96
CA ASP A 88 -20.07 -27.33 2.12
C ASP A 88 -20.31 -26.94 0.66
N LYS A 89 -21.50 -27.27 0.12
CA LYS A 89 -21.89 -26.86 -1.24
C LYS A 89 -21.95 -25.34 -1.38
N LEU A 90 -22.64 -24.64 -0.47
CA LEU A 90 -22.80 -23.20 -0.53
C LEU A 90 -21.48 -22.46 -0.28
N SER A 91 -20.61 -23.00 0.57
CA SER A 91 -19.24 -22.48 0.79
C SER A 91 -18.43 -22.56 -0.49
N GLY A 92 -18.42 -23.72 -1.16
CA GLY A 92 -17.71 -23.89 -2.43
C GLY A 92 -18.23 -22.97 -3.54
N GLU A 93 -19.54 -22.74 -3.62
CA GLU A 93 -20.11 -21.75 -4.55
C GLU A 93 -19.70 -20.31 -4.21
N THR A 94 -19.68 -19.96 -2.92
CA THR A 94 -19.27 -18.63 -2.44
C THR A 94 -17.79 -18.37 -2.71
N GLU A 95 -16.92 -19.36 -2.48
CA GLU A 95 -15.49 -19.27 -2.78
C GLU A 95 -15.22 -19.06 -4.26
N LYS A 96 -15.93 -19.77 -5.15
CA LYS A 96 -15.84 -19.56 -6.60
C LYS A 96 -16.23 -18.13 -7.00
N LEU A 97 -17.28 -17.58 -6.42
CA LEU A 97 -17.68 -16.19 -6.67
C LEU A 97 -16.64 -15.20 -6.14
N VAL A 98 -16.08 -15.42 -4.96
CA VAL A 98 -14.99 -14.61 -4.40
C VAL A 98 -13.75 -14.66 -5.30
N GLU A 99 -13.37 -15.84 -5.79
CA GLU A 99 -12.25 -16.02 -6.71
C GLU A 99 -12.45 -15.22 -8.00
N SER A 100 -13.68 -15.25 -8.56
CA SER A 100 -14.02 -14.45 -9.74
C SER A 100 -13.87 -12.94 -9.53
N GLN A 101 -13.96 -12.48 -8.28
CA GLN A 101 -13.80 -11.07 -7.92
C GLN A 101 -12.36 -10.67 -7.59
N LYS A 102 -11.47 -11.62 -7.29
CA LYS A 102 -10.05 -11.31 -7.02
C LYS A 102 -9.40 -10.61 -8.20
N GLY A 103 -9.70 -11.03 -9.44
CA GLY A 103 -9.21 -10.36 -10.64
C GLY A 103 -9.65 -8.88 -10.73
N LYS A 104 -10.92 -8.58 -10.40
CA LYS A 104 -11.42 -7.20 -10.35
C LYS A 104 -10.75 -6.39 -9.26
N LYS A 105 -10.57 -6.96 -8.05
CA LYS A 105 -9.87 -6.29 -6.95
C LYS A 105 -8.43 -5.96 -7.34
N ALA A 106 -7.71 -6.89 -7.97
CA ALA A 106 -6.35 -6.67 -8.44
C ALA A 106 -6.30 -5.60 -9.55
N GLN A 107 -7.25 -5.61 -10.48
CA GLN A 107 -7.34 -4.58 -11.52
C GLN A 107 -7.59 -3.19 -10.92
N LEU A 108 -8.50 -3.07 -9.95
CA LEU A 108 -8.75 -1.83 -9.24
C LEU A 108 -7.49 -1.37 -8.49
N GLY A 109 -6.77 -2.27 -7.82
CA GLY A 109 -5.51 -1.93 -7.16
C GLY A 109 -4.45 -1.40 -8.13
N ARG A 110 -4.34 -2.00 -9.33
CA ARG A 110 -3.47 -1.49 -10.39
C ARG A 110 -3.88 -0.09 -10.85
N ILE A 111 -5.17 0.13 -11.12
CA ILE A 111 -5.68 1.43 -11.56
C ILE A 111 -5.45 2.49 -10.47
N LEU A 112 -5.79 2.20 -9.22
CA LEU A 112 -5.56 3.10 -8.09
C LEU A 112 -4.07 3.40 -7.93
N GLY A 113 -3.20 2.39 -8.04
CA GLY A 113 -1.75 2.58 -8.01
C GLY A 113 -1.25 3.50 -9.14
N LEU A 114 -1.77 3.34 -10.36
CA LEU A 114 -1.44 4.21 -11.49
C LEU A 114 -1.95 5.63 -11.30
N VAL A 115 -3.18 5.79 -10.81
CA VAL A 115 -3.77 7.11 -10.50
C VAL A 115 -2.93 7.80 -9.42
N LEU A 116 -2.58 7.10 -8.35
CA LEU A 116 -1.74 7.65 -7.29
C LEU A 116 -0.37 8.06 -7.82
N PHE A 117 0.29 7.20 -8.60
CA PHE A 117 1.55 7.55 -9.24
C PHE A 117 1.39 8.78 -10.15
N ALA A 118 0.34 8.84 -10.95
CA ALA A 118 0.04 9.97 -11.81
C ALA A 118 -0.26 11.25 -11.01
N THR A 119 -0.91 11.17 -9.86
CA THR A 119 -1.23 12.36 -9.05
C THR A 119 -0.04 12.81 -8.19
N THR A 120 0.84 11.92 -7.73
CA THR A 120 1.96 12.29 -6.85
C THR A 120 3.26 12.52 -7.60
N SER A 121 3.58 11.67 -8.57
CA SER A 121 4.90 11.66 -9.23
C SER A 121 4.90 12.54 -10.47
N LEU A 122 3.85 12.48 -11.28
CA LEU A 122 3.77 13.24 -12.54
C LEU A 122 3.92 14.75 -12.31
N PRO A 123 3.26 15.39 -11.33
CA PRO A 123 3.42 16.82 -11.12
C PRO A 123 4.86 17.20 -10.78
N ILE A 124 5.58 16.37 -10.01
CA ILE A 124 7.00 16.60 -9.67
C ILE A 124 7.85 16.57 -10.93
N TRP A 125 7.64 15.57 -11.80
CA TRP A 125 8.38 15.46 -13.06
C TRP A 125 8.08 16.63 -14.00
N VAL A 126 6.81 17.00 -14.13
CA VAL A 126 6.39 18.17 -14.91
C VAL A 126 7.04 19.44 -14.36
N PHE A 127 7.01 19.65 -13.05
CA PHE A 127 7.65 20.82 -12.41
C PHE A 127 9.15 20.88 -12.71
N ARG A 128 9.84 19.73 -12.59
CA ARG A 128 11.28 19.64 -12.86
C ARG A 128 11.63 19.92 -14.31
N ILE A 129 10.81 19.47 -15.27
CA ILE A 129 11.06 19.68 -16.70
C ILE A 129 10.74 21.13 -17.09
N TRP A 130 9.60 21.66 -16.64
CA TRP A 130 9.12 22.98 -17.04
C TRP A 130 9.99 24.10 -16.48
N PHE A 131 10.44 23.95 -15.23
CA PHE A 131 11.26 24.94 -14.53
C PHE A 131 12.73 24.51 -14.42
N ARG A 132 13.21 23.69 -15.36
CA ARG A 132 14.57 23.14 -15.35
C ARG A 132 15.69 24.19 -15.32
N LYS A 133 15.43 25.41 -15.83
CA LYS A 133 16.39 26.53 -15.87
C LYS A 133 16.12 27.58 -14.78
N ALA A 134 15.11 27.39 -13.93
CA ALA A 134 14.80 28.34 -12.89
C ALA A 134 15.83 28.26 -11.76
N VAL A 135 16.37 29.42 -11.38
CA VAL A 135 17.24 29.56 -10.21
C VAL A 135 16.41 30.14 -9.07
N LEU A 136 16.38 29.44 -7.94
CA LEU A 136 15.55 29.85 -6.80
C LEU A 136 16.22 30.93 -5.96
N PHE A 137 17.51 30.72 -5.67
CA PHE A 137 18.32 31.58 -4.82
C PHE A 137 19.72 31.69 -5.40
N TYR A 138 20.32 32.86 -5.27
CA TYR A 138 21.73 33.09 -5.56
C TYR A 138 22.48 33.38 -4.27
N PHE A 139 23.69 32.84 -4.17
CA PHE A 139 24.60 33.14 -3.07
C PHE A 139 25.70 34.11 -3.52
N PRO A 140 26.15 35.02 -2.64
CA PRO A 140 27.30 35.85 -2.94
C PRO A 140 28.55 34.98 -3.03
N ALA A 141 29.45 35.30 -3.97
CA ALA A 141 30.64 34.51 -4.26
C ALA A 141 31.50 34.27 -3.00
N GLY A 142 31.89 33.01 -2.77
CA GLY A 142 32.77 32.62 -1.66
C GLY A 142 32.07 32.34 -0.33
N THR A 143 30.73 32.29 -0.29
CA THR A 143 29.99 31.89 0.93
C THR A 143 30.03 30.39 1.18
N LEU A 144 30.07 29.57 0.13
CA LEU A 144 30.08 28.11 0.25
C LEU A 144 31.33 27.53 -0.41
N PRO A 145 31.83 26.36 0.05
CA PRO A 145 32.87 25.64 -0.66
C PRO A 145 32.43 25.28 -2.08
N TYR A 146 33.34 25.36 -3.05
CA TYR A 146 33.07 25.11 -4.47
C TYR A 146 32.32 23.79 -4.73
N ALA A 147 32.68 22.72 -4.00
CA ALA A 147 32.02 21.42 -4.13
C ALA A 147 30.51 21.49 -3.81
N LEU A 148 30.13 22.27 -2.81
CA LEU A 148 28.72 22.43 -2.41
C LEU A 148 27.97 23.33 -3.40
N GLU A 149 28.60 24.42 -3.86
CA GLU A 149 28.04 25.27 -4.91
C GLU A 149 27.77 24.49 -6.20
N TYR A 150 28.65 23.56 -6.55
CA TYR A 150 28.48 22.68 -7.70
C TYR A 150 27.28 21.73 -7.53
N VAL A 151 27.17 21.06 -6.38
CA VAL A 151 26.05 20.14 -6.11
C VAL A 151 24.71 20.87 -6.10
N LEU A 152 24.64 22.06 -5.49
CA LEU A 152 23.43 22.87 -5.44
C LEU A 152 22.98 23.37 -6.81
N ALA A 153 23.90 23.51 -7.76
CA ALA A 153 23.65 23.97 -9.13
C ALA A 153 23.19 22.84 -10.09
N LEU A 154 23.34 21.57 -9.71
CA LEU A 154 22.90 20.46 -10.55
C LEU A 154 21.37 20.49 -10.77
N PRO A 155 20.85 20.04 -11.94
CA PRO A 155 21.57 19.56 -13.13
C PRO A 155 21.78 20.60 -14.25
N PHE A 156 21.16 21.78 -14.20
CA PHE A 156 21.15 22.74 -15.33
C PHE A 156 21.34 24.22 -14.92
N VAL A 157 21.67 24.50 -13.66
CA VAL A 157 21.78 25.87 -13.14
C VAL A 157 23.27 26.28 -13.08
N PRO A 158 23.60 27.56 -13.30
CA PRO A 158 24.96 28.05 -13.11
C PRO A 158 25.41 27.92 -11.64
N THR A 159 26.71 27.69 -11.44
CA THR A 159 27.33 27.64 -10.11
C THR A 159 27.08 28.94 -9.33
N GLY A 160 26.77 28.81 -8.03
CA GLY A 160 26.35 29.93 -7.18
C GLY A 160 24.82 30.11 -7.06
N GLY A 161 24.04 29.30 -7.78
CA GLY A 161 22.58 29.25 -7.68
C GLY A 161 22.02 27.91 -7.20
N VAL A 162 20.85 27.92 -6.58
CA VAL A 162 20.12 26.69 -6.18
C VAL A 162 19.18 26.24 -7.28
N GLY A 163 19.43 25.04 -7.81
CA GLY A 163 18.56 24.37 -8.75
C GLY A 163 17.29 23.81 -8.10
N LEU A 164 16.17 23.91 -8.82
CA LEU A 164 14.86 23.43 -8.35
C LEU A 164 14.87 21.94 -7.97
N THR A 165 15.60 21.10 -8.70
CA THR A 165 15.67 19.66 -8.40
C THR A 165 16.31 19.38 -7.04
N VAL A 166 17.43 20.04 -6.74
CA VAL A 166 18.15 19.88 -5.48
C VAL A 166 17.33 20.44 -4.32
N TRP A 167 16.69 21.59 -4.53
CA TRP A 167 15.74 22.16 -3.59
C TRP A 167 14.59 21.21 -3.25
N MET A 168 13.94 20.65 -4.27
CA MET A 168 12.85 19.69 -4.07
C MET A 168 13.32 18.42 -3.34
N PHE A 169 14.53 17.94 -3.64
CA PHE A 169 15.11 16.80 -2.93
C PHE A 169 15.33 17.12 -1.45
N ALA A 170 15.91 18.28 -1.14
CA ALA A 170 16.13 18.75 0.22
C ALA A 170 14.81 18.89 0.99
N CYS A 171 13.80 19.56 0.43
CA CYS A 171 12.48 19.67 1.04
C CYS A 171 11.85 18.30 1.30
N ASN A 172 11.93 17.37 0.34
CA ASN A 172 11.41 16.02 0.53
C ASN A 172 12.13 15.28 1.67
N SER A 173 13.45 15.43 1.79
CA SER A 173 14.22 14.83 2.89
C SER A 173 13.81 15.41 4.24
N VAL A 174 13.78 16.74 4.37
CA VAL A 174 13.42 17.42 5.62
C VAL A 174 12.00 17.05 6.06
N ILE A 175 11.02 17.13 5.16
CA ILE A 175 9.62 16.77 5.47
C ILE A 175 9.53 15.30 5.89
N SER A 176 10.23 14.40 5.20
CA SER A 176 10.24 12.97 5.55
C SER A 176 10.83 12.73 6.93
N SER A 177 11.91 13.41 7.29
CA SER A 177 12.55 13.30 8.61
C SER A 177 11.65 13.87 9.71
N LEU A 178 10.99 15.01 9.48
CA LEU A 178 10.02 15.57 10.43
C LEU A 178 8.84 14.63 10.64
N ILE A 179 8.32 14.08 9.56
CA ILE A 179 7.26 13.07 9.59
C ILE A 179 7.69 11.87 10.43
N PHE A 180 8.89 11.35 10.21
CA PHE A 180 9.43 10.20 10.92
C PHE A 180 9.58 10.50 12.41
N MET A 181 10.15 11.66 12.75
CA MET A 181 10.33 12.10 14.13
C MET A 181 9.00 12.20 14.89
N VAL A 182 7.95 12.70 14.23
CA VAL A 182 6.61 12.77 14.82
C VAL A 182 5.93 11.40 14.90
N SER A 183 6.13 10.51 13.93
CA SER A 183 5.52 9.17 13.94
C SER A 183 6.22 8.17 14.83
N PHE A 184 7.52 8.35 15.08
CA PHE A 184 8.35 7.46 15.89
C PHE A 184 7.75 7.10 17.26
N PRO A 185 7.25 8.04 18.09
CA PRO A 185 6.64 7.71 19.38
C PRO A 185 5.33 6.90 19.26
N PHE A 186 4.68 6.90 18.10
CA PHE A 186 3.43 6.16 17.86
C PHE A 186 3.67 4.80 17.22
N GLN A 187 4.91 4.49 16.82
CA GLN A 187 5.23 3.22 16.19
C GLN A 187 5.38 2.15 17.27
N ALA A 188 4.62 1.05 17.15
CA ALA A 188 4.72 -0.06 18.08
C ALA A 188 6.16 -0.58 18.11
N SER A 189 6.69 -0.81 19.33
CA SER A 189 8.03 -1.36 19.52
C SER A 189 8.14 -2.67 18.77
N VAL A 190 9.04 -2.73 17.78
CA VAL A 190 9.31 -3.96 17.03
C VAL A 190 9.91 -4.95 18.02
N PRO A 191 9.26 -6.10 18.31
CA PRO A 191 9.84 -7.07 19.22
C PRO A 191 11.19 -7.54 18.67
N PRO A 192 12.20 -7.75 19.54
CA PRO A 192 13.50 -8.21 19.08
C PRO A 192 13.34 -9.55 18.34
N ILE A 193 13.87 -9.60 17.12
CA ILE A 193 13.97 -10.82 16.33
C ILE A 193 14.93 -11.75 17.09
N ARG A 194 14.37 -12.70 17.84
CA ARG A 194 15.18 -13.80 18.39
C ARG A 194 15.70 -14.59 17.19
N PRO A 195 17.01 -14.83 17.05
CA PRO A 195 17.50 -15.78 16.08
C PRO A 195 16.80 -17.11 16.35
N THR A 196 16.08 -17.63 15.37
CA THR A 196 15.59 -19.00 15.40
C THR A 196 16.83 -19.88 15.47
N ASP A 197 17.02 -20.58 16.59
CA ASP A 197 18.07 -21.60 16.74
C ASP A 197 17.76 -22.75 15.76
N GLU A 198 18.16 -22.58 14.51
CA GLU A 198 18.17 -23.62 13.50
C GLU A 198 19.44 -24.48 13.67
N LYS A 199 19.57 -25.12 14.82
CA LYS A 199 20.55 -26.19 15.06
C LYS A 199 20.04 -27.16 16.13
N GLU A 200 19.16 -28.09 15.75
CA GLU A 200 19.08 -29.45 16.33
C GLU A 200 18.00 -30.30 15.63
N ASP A 201 18.28 -30.79 14.42
CA ASP A 201 17.76 -32.11 14.00
C ASP A 201 18.69 -32.73 12.94
N LYS A 202 19.91 -33.06 13.37
CA LYS A 202 20.80 -33.98 12.65
C LYS A 202 21.45 -34.96 13.62
N THR A 203 20.66 -35.65 14.44
CA THR A 203 21.12 -36.88 15.09
C THR A 203 19.95 -37.82 15.38
N LYS A 204 19.38 -38.43 14.34
CA LYS A 204 18.74 -39.74 14.46
C LYS A 204 19.71 -40.80 13.93
N PRO A 205 20.22 -41.73 14.77
CA PRO A 205 20.98 -42.85 14.25
C PRO A 205 20.04 -43.79 13.48
N ALA A 206 20.49 -44.18 12.28
CA ALA A 206 19.84 -45.15 11.43
C ALA A 206 19.68 -46.49 12.16
N LYS A 207 18.43 -46.97 12.23
CA LYS A 207 18.08 -48.29 12.74
C LYS A 207 18.62 -49.35 11.76
N PRO A 208 19.50 -50.29 12.16
CA PRO A 208 19.92 -51.35 11.25
C PRO A 208 18.75 -52.33 11.05
N ALA A 209 18.45 -52.61 9.79
CA ALA A 209 17.60 -53.73 9.40
C ALA A 209 18.42 -55.02 9.53
N THR A 210 17.84 -56.04 10.17
CA THR A 210 18.30 -57.43 10.01
C THR A 210 17.06 -58.32 9.86
N PRO A 211 16.98 -59.15 8.82
CA PRO A 211 15.88 -60.08 8.59
C PRO A 211 16.15 -61.45 9.26
N ALA A 212 15.11 -62.29 9.23
CA ALA A 212 15.02 -63.71 9.62
C ALA A 212 14.48 -63.99 11.03
N SER A 213 13.20 -64.38 11.10
CA SER A 213 12.79 -65.80 11.11
C SER A 213 11.33 -65.93 10.71
#